data_AF-A0A399RH94-F1
#
_entry.id   AF-A0A399RH94-F1
#
_cell.length_a   1.000
_cell.length_b   1.000
_cell.length_c   1.000
_cell.angle_alpha   90.00
_cell.angle_beta   90.00
_cell.angle_gamma   90.00
#
_symmetry.space_group_name_H-M   'P 1'
#
loop_
_entity.id
_entity.type
_entity.pdbx_description
1 polymer ?
#
loop_
_entity_poly.entity_id
_entity_poly.type
_entity_poly.pdbx_seq_one_letter_code
_entity_poly.pdbx_strand_id
1 'polypeptide(L)'
;DPAGVRSLLGTDISRTSAPVAVDGILAAPQAEADAPPRSPGGDIDLTSIRGVQTSVGLYVARTISGDACLLVYPRTGSSPAEGDSPGSGVASCAPPAQLAVSGLEVTWIADVPARAFDGSVRMAGGGLSVVWSPDGTLTLSSPDVLLAY
;
A
#
# COMPACT_ATOMS: atom_id res chain seq x y z
N ASP A 1 -7.84 -19.38 1.51
CA ASP A 1 -8.62 -18.74 2.59
C ASP A 1 -8.32 -17.24 2.52
N PRO A 2 -9.31 -16.38 2.20
CA PRO A 2 -9.10 -14.93 2.15
C PRO A 2 -8.76 -14.31 3.52
N ALA A 3 -8.77 -15.09 4.61
CA ALA A 3 -8.39 -14.65 5.96
C ALA A 3 -6.88 -14.40 6.18
N GLY A 4 -6.02 -14.59 5.18
CA GLY A 4 -4.57 -14.43 5.30
C GLY A 4 -4.03 -13.02 5.01
N VAL A 5 -4.86 -12.07 4.59
CA VAL A 5 -4.41 -10.72 4.22
C VAL A 5 -4.36 -9.85 5.47
N ARG A 6 -3.16 -9.38 5.84
CA ARG A 6 -3.00 -8.32 6.85
C ARG A 6 -3.69 -7.05 6.35
N SER A 7 -4.97 -6.88 6.69
CA SER A 7 -5.68 -5.64 6.48
C SER A 7 -5.40 -4.70 7.64
N LEU A 8 -4.66 -3.62 7.38
CA LEU A 8 -4.54 -2.48 8.30
C LEU A 8 -5.77 -1.56 8.26
N LEU A 9 -6.71 -1.86 7.37
CA LEU A 9 -8.04 -1.27 7.36
C LEU A 9 -8.87 -2.16 8.27
N GLY A 10 -9.03 -1.73 9.52
CA GLY A 10 -9.94 -2.38 10.46
C GLY A 10 -11.38 -2.38 9.92
N THR A 11 -12.28 -3.05 10.66
CA THR A 11 -13.72 -3.19 10.35
C THR A 11 -14.51 -1.87 10.32
N ASP A 12 -13.82 -0.72 10.33
CA ASP A 12 -14.42 0.60 10.41
C ASP A 12 -14.60 1.15 9.00
N ILE A 13 -15.85 1.49 8.65
CA ILE A 13 -16.27 2.02 7.33
C ILE A 13 -15.81 3.48 7.21
N SER A 14 -14.51 3.69 7.39
CA SER A 14 -13.87 4.99 7.34
C SER A 14 -13.18 5.14 5.99
N ARG A 15 -13.20 6.36 5.44
CA ARG A 15 -12.45 6.71 4.23
C ARG A 15 -10.95 6.80 4.47
N THR A 16 -10.50 6.58 5.70
CA THR A 16 -9.13 6.79 6.16
C THR A 16 -8.77 5.72 7.18
N SER A 17 -7.67 5.00 6.97
CA SER A 17 -7.18 3.96 7.86
C SER A 17 -6.80 4.52 9.24
N ALA A 18 -6.69 3.64 10.22
CA ALA A 18 -5.88 3.94 11.39
C ALA A 18 -4.41 4.18 10.97
N PRO A 19 -3.67 5.05 11.68
CA PRO A 19 -2.25 5.25 11.42
C PRO A 19 -1.43 4.02 11.81
N VAL A 20 -0.39 3.71 11.03
CA VAL A 20 0.43 2.50 11.22
C VAL A 20 1.91 2.86 11.21
N ALA A 21 2.64 2.49 12.27
CA ALA A 21 4.05 2.81 12.41
C ALA A 21 4.94 2.03 11.43
N VAL A 22 5.68 2.74 10.57
CA VAL A 22 6.48 2.11 9.52
C VAL A 22 7.74 1.43 10.06
N ASP A 23 8.37 1.99 11.08
CA ASP A 23 9.56 1.37 11.66
C ASP A 23 9.27 -0.03 12.21
N GLY A 24 8.08 -0.23 12.80
CA GLY A 24 7.64 -1.55 13.24
C GLY A 24 7.44 -2.54 12.08
N ILE A 25 6.95 -2.05 10.93
CA ILE A 25 6.80 -2.86 9.71
C ILE A 25 8.17 -3.25 9.16
N LEU A 26 9.08 -2.29 8.98
CA LEU A 26 10.42 -2.51 8.43
C LEU A 26 11.32 -3.35 9.35
N ALA A 27 11.14 -3.26 10.66
CA ALA A 27 11.87 -4.07 11.63
C ALA A 27 11.39 -5.53 11.69
N ALA A 28 10.18 -5.83 11.22
CA ALA A 28 9.68 -7.20 11.19
C ALA A 28 10.48 -8.05 10.19
N PRO A 29 10.64 -9.36 10.44
CA PRO A 29 11.17 -10.29 9.44
C PRO A 29 10.32 -10.27 8.18
N GLN A 30 10.97 -10.41 7.02
CA GLN A 30 10.27 -10.52 5.75
C GLN A 30 9.46 -11.83 5.72
N ALA A 31 8.20 -11.74 5.31
CA ALA A 31 7.33 -12.87 5.06
C ALA A 31 7.15 -13.09 3.55
N GLU A 32 6.71 -14.28 3.15
CA GLU A 32 6.41 -14.60 1.74
C GLU A 32 5.36 -13.64 1.14
N ALA A 33 4.38 -13.21 1.96
CA ALA A 33 3.36 -12.25 1.56
C ALA A 33 3.90 -10.83 1.26
N ASP A 34 5.15 -10.53 1.65
CA ASP A 34 5.79 -9.23 1.37
C ASP A 34 6.36 -9.14 -0.06
N ALA A 35 6.37 -10.26 -0.79
CA ALA A 35 6.82 -10.27 -2.17
C ALA A 35 5.93 -9.36 -3.03
N PRO A 36 6.50 -8.33 -3.68
CA PRO A 36 5.73 -7.49 -4.60
C PRO A 36 5.42 -8.31 -5.87
N PRO A 37 4.38 -7.93 -6.63
CA PRO A 37 4.01 -8.66 -7.83
C PRO A 37 5.10 -8.65 -8.92
N ARG A 38 5.98 -7.64 -8.88
CA ARG A 38 7.17 -7.50 -9.73
C ARG A 38 8.28 -6.85 -8.92
N SER A 39 9.52 -7.25 -9.16
CA SER A 39 10.66 -6.58 -8.54
C SER A 39 10.66 -5.08 -8.87
N PRO A 40 10.76 -4.18 -7.87
CA PRO A 40 10.93 -2.77 -8.14
C PRO A 40 12.26 -2.53 -8.87
N GLY A 41 12.28 -1.52 -9.73
CA GLY A 41 13.53 -1.04 -10.35
C GLY A 41 14.26 -0.04 -9.45
N GLY A 42 15.49 0.32 -9.84
CA GLY A 42 16.31 1.32 -9.14
C GLY A 42 17.04 0.78 -7.91
N ASP A 43 17.47 1.69 -7.03
CA ASP A 43 18.32 1.39 -5.87
C ASP A 43 17.54 0.86 -4.65
N ILE A 44 16.45 0.11 -4.86
CA ILE A 44 15.66 -0.47 -3.77
C ILE A 44 16.35 -1.71 -3.21
N ASP A 45 16.54 -1.77 -1.89
CA ASP A 45 16.95 -3.00 -1.22
C ASP A 45 15.77 -3.97 -1.16
N LEU A 46 15.81 -5.00 -2.01
CA LEU A 46 14.74 -6.00 -2.14
C LEU A 46 14.47 -6.78 -0.83
N THR A 47 15.46 -6.87 0.07
CA THR A 47 15.33 -7.58 1.35
C THR A 47 14.58 -6.74 2.39
N SER A 48 14.49 -5.43 2.18
CA SER A 48 13.79 -4.49 3.04
C SER A 48 12.30 -4.34 2.72
N ILE A 49 11.83 -4.93 1.62
CA ILE A 49 10.44 -4.79 1.17
C ILE A 49 9.49 -5.44 2.17
N ARG A 50 8.44 -4.70 2.56
CA ARG A 50 7.37 -5.17 3.43
C ARG A 50 6.01 -4.79 2.85
N GLY A 51 5.06 -5.74 2.90
CA GLY A 51 3.67 -5.51 2.54
C GLY A 51 2.96 -4.69 3.61
N VAL A 52 2.30 -3.60 3.19
CA VAL A 52 1.45 -2.78 4.08
C VAL A 52 -0.01 -3.13 3.83
N GLN A 53 -0.47 -3.02 2.58
CA GLN A 53 -1.79 -3.48 2.16
C GLN A 53 -1.67 -4.07 0.76
N THR A 54 -1.28 -5.33 0.70
CA THR A 54 -0.92 -6.02 -0.55
C THR A 54 -2.12 -6.21 -1.48
N SER A 55 -3.34 -6.22 -0.95
CA SER A 55 -4.57 -6.28 -1.75
C SER A 55 -4.73 -5.09 -2.70
N VAL A 56 -4.19 -3.93 -2.33
CA VAL A 56 -4.21 -2.69 -3.14
C VAL A 56 -2.83 -2.31 -3.66
N GLY A 57 -1.87 -3.22 -3.53
CA GLY A 57 -0.50 -3.07 -4.04
C GLY A 57 0.38 -2.09 -3.25
N LEU A 58 0.12 -1.83 -1.97
CA LEU A 58 0.93 -0.92 -1.15
C LEU A 58 2.01 -1.66 -0.35
N TYR A 59 3.25 -1.21 -0.51
CA TYR A 59 4.43 -1.72 0.16
C TYR A 59 5.33 -0.58 0.63
N VAL A 60 6.21 -0.87 1.59
CA VAL A 60 7.32 0.00 2.01
C VAL A 60 8.64 -0.71 1.82
N ALA A 61 9.70 0.05 1.61
CA ALA A 61 11.05 -0.45 1.51
C ALA A 61 12.06 0.63 1.92
N ARG A 62 13.34 0.24 1.92
CA ARG A 62 14.47 1.16 1.93
C ARG A 62 15.21 1.09 0.60
N THR A 63 15.86 2.18 0.22
CA THR A 63 16.93 2.12 -0.76
C THR A 63 18.18 1.46 -0.16
N ILE A 64 19.14 1.10 -1.00
CA ILE A 64 20.48 0.65 -0.59
C ILE A 64 21.19 1.74 0.25
N SER A 65 20.92 3.03 -0.03
CA SER A 65 21.41 4.18 0.76
C SER A 65 20.67 4.38 2.10
N GLY A 66 19.57 3.66 2.34
CA GLY A 66 18.77 3.73 3.57
C GLY A 66 17.60 4.72 3.52
N ASP A 67 17.33 5.34 2.37
CA ASP A 67 16.20 6.24 2.15
C ASP A 67 14.89 5.46 2.27
N ALA A 68 13.87 6.10 2.83
CA ALA A 68 12.56 5.51 3.01
C ALA A 68 11.76 5.59 1.71
N CYS A 69 11.14 4.48 1.28
CA CYS A 69 10.37 4.40 0.05
C CYS A 69 8.95 3.89 0.26
N LEU A 70 8.00 4.53 -0.42
CA LEU A 70 6.68 4.00 -0.70
C LEU A 70 6.69 3.36 -2.09
N LEU A 71 6.22 2.12 -2.18
CA LEU A 71 6.07 1.39 -3.43
C LEU A 71 4.59 1.07 -3.63
N VAL A 72 4.03 1.49 -4.77
CA VAL A 72 2.64 1.20 -5.14
C VAL A 72 2.60 0.45 -6.46
N TYR A 73 1.87 -0.66 -6.50
CA TYR A 73 1.65 -1.49 -7.68
C TYR A 73 0.16 -1.44 -8.04
N PRO A 74 -0.25 -0.53 -8.94
CA PRO A 74 -1.64 -0.41 -9.36
C PRO A 74 -2.12 -1.75 -9.91
N ARG A 75 -3.23 -2.26 -9.37
CA ARG A 75 -4.01 -3.29 -10.06
C ARG A 75 -5.01 -2.59 -10.96
N THR A 76 -4.95 -2.90 -12.24
CA THR A 76 -5.98 -2.55 -13.21
C THR A 76 -6.73 -3.83 -13.58
N GLY A 77 -7.96 -4.01 -13.12
CA GLY A 77 -8.84 -5.07 -13.64
C GLY A 77 -9.78 -5.67 -12.60
N SER A 78 -11.08 -5.69 -12.92
CA SER A 78 -12.20 -6.20 -12.12
C SER A 78 -12.11 -7.68 -11.70
N SER A 79 -11.10 -8.40 -12.16
CA SER A 79 -10.77 -9.77 -11.78
C SER A 79 -9.34 -10.01 -12.27
N PRO A 80 -8.41 -10.58 -11.49
CA PRO A 80 -7.14 -11.01 -12.06
C PRO A 80 -7.44 -12.13 -13.07
N ALA A 81 -7.52 -11.79 -14.36
CA ALA A 81 -7.41 -12.78 -15.40
C ALA A 81 -6.01 -13.40 -15.32
N GLU A 82 -5.86 -14.68 -15.63
CA GLU A 82 -4.53 -15.25 -15.85
C GLU A 82 -3.80 -14.39 -16.90
N GLY A 83 -2.77 -13.66 -16.48
CA GLY A 83 -2.00 -12.77 -17.34
C GLY A 83 -2.15 -11.27 -17.05
N ASP A 84 -3.06 -10.85 -16.16
CA ASP A 84 -3.12 -9.46 -15.73
C ASP A 84 -1.83 -9.06 -15.03
N SER A 85 -1.11 -8.18 -15.70
CA SER A 85 0.14 -7.62 -15.23
C SER A 85 -0.19 -6.42 -14.35
N PRO A 86 0.18 -6.42 -13.07
CA PRO A 86 0.12 -5.21 -12.27
C PRO A 86 0.91 -4.11 -13.00
N GLY A 87 0.36 -2.89 -12.99
CA GLY A 87 0.99 -1.74 -13.64
C GLY A 87 2.41 -1.53 -13.16
N SER A 88 3.23 -0.81 -13.94
CA SER A 88 4.57 -0.41 -13.53
C SER A 88 4.51 0.21 -12.13
N GLY A 89 5.22 -0.39 -11.18
CA GLY A 89 5.21 0.09 -9.80
C GLY A 89 5.72 1.52 -9.72
N VAL A 90 5.01 2.39 -9.01
CA VAL A 90 5.46 3.75 -8.71
C VAL A 90 6.18 3.72 -7.37
N ALA A 91 7.40 4.26 -7.35
CA ALA A 91 8.18 4.40 -6.13
C ALA A 91 8.35 5.90 -5.82
N SER A 92 8.12 6.28 -4.56
CA SER A 92 8.46 7.60 -4.05
C SER A 92 9.36 7.43 -2.83
N CYS A 93 10.56 7.97 -2.89
CA CYS A 93 11.57 7.82 -1.86
C CYS A 93 12.03 9.18 -1.35
N ALA A 94 12.31 9.28 -0.06
CA ALA A 94 12.94 10.45 0.53
C ALA A 94 13.96 10.05 1.61
N PRO A 95 15.03 10.85 1.78
CA PRO A 95 15.92 10.72 2.91
C PRO A 95 15.17 10.83 4.23
N PRO A 96 15.58 10.11 5.29
CA PRO A 96 14.90 10.15 6.59
C PRO A 96 14.76 11.57 7.15
N ALA A 97 15.76 12.43 6.94
CA ALA A 97 15.73 13.82 7.37
C ALA A 97 14.65 14.65 6.65
N GLN A 98 14.40 14.39 5.36
CA GLN A 98 13.33 15.06 4.61
C GLN A 98 11.96 14.52 5.01
N LEU A 99 11.84 13.21 5.15
CA LEU A 99 10.62 12.54 5.59
C LEU A 99 10.17 13.06 6.96
N ALA A 100 11.09 13.26 7.90
CA ALA A 100 10.83 13.80 9.23
C ALA A 100 10.32 15.26 9.25
N VAL A 101 10.35 15.96 8.10
CA VAL A 101 9.89 17.35 7.99
C VAL A 101 8.62 17.45 7.16
N SER A 102 8.57 16.80 6.00
CA SER A 102 7.48 16.97 5.02
C SER A 102 6.55 15.77 4.88
N GLY A 103 6.96 14.60 5.39
CA GLY A 103 6.32 13.35 5.03
C GLY A 103 6.54 12.98 3.55
N LEU A 104 5.87 11.92 3.13
CA LEU A 104 5.76 11.46 1.75
C LEU A 104 4.29 11.19 1.44
N GLU A 105 3.84 11.55 0.24
CA GLU A 105 2.50 11.24 -0.23
C GLU A 105 2.56 10.58 -1.61
N VAL A 106 1.74 9.55 -1.81
CA VAL A 106 1.55 8.89 -3.10
C VAL A 106 0.07 8.63 -3.32
N THR A 107 -0.43 8.97 -4.51
CA THR A 107 -1.80 8.68 -4.93
C THR A 107 -1.80 7.77 -6.16
N TRP A 108 -2.66 6.75 -6.17
CA TRP A 108 -2.80 5.81 -7.28
C TRP A 108 -4.23 5.30 -7.40
N ILE A 109 -4.53 4.65 -8.52
CA ILE A 109 -5.79 3.92 -8.71
C ILE A 109 -5.56 2.45 -8.39
N ALA A 110 -6.43 1.86 -7.59
CA ALA A 110 -6.44 0.43 -7.31
C ALA A 110 -7.86 -0.10 -7.32
N ASP A 111 -8.00 -1.39 -7.60
CA ASP A 111 -9.22 -2.12 -7.30
C ASP A 111 -9.34 -2.32 -5.78
N VAL A 112 -10.36 -1.71 -5.20
CA VAL A 112 -10.64 -1.76 -3.77
C VAL A 112 -11.97 -2.48 -3.51
N PRO A 113 -12.09 -3.25 -2.41
CA PRO A 113 -13.38 -3.74 -1.96
C PRO A 113 -14.25 -2.55 -1.53
N ALA A 114 -15.34 -2.38 -2.26
CA ALA A 114 -16.28 -1.28 -2.10
C ALA A 114 -17.65 -1.84 -1.71
N ARG A 115 -18.32 -1.15 -0.78
CA ARG A 115 -19.70 -1.51 -0.41
C ARG A 115 -20.69 -1.01 -1.47
N ALA A 116 -21.46 -1.92 -2.06
CA ALA A 116 -22.55 -1.59 -2.96
C ALA A 116 -23.79 -1.12 -2.18
N PHE A 117 -24.74 -0.50 -2.88
CA PHE A 117 -25.97 0.04 -2.28
C PHE A 117 -26.85 -1.05 -1.65
N ASP A 118 -26.82 -2.26 -2.19
CA ASP A 118 -27.52 -3.44 -1.67
C ASP A 118 -26.80 -4.09 -0.46
N GLY A 119 -25.69 -3.50 0.00
CA GLY A 119 -24.90 -4.00 1.12
C GLY A 119 -23.86 -5.07 0.76
N SER A 120 -23.81 -5.51 -0.51
CA SER A 120 -22.79 -6.45 -0.98
C SER A 120 -21.41 -5.78 -1.10
N VAL A 121 -20.33 -6.58 -1.12
CA VAL A 121 -18.97 -6.09 -1.37
C VAL A 121 -18.59 -6.44 -2.81
N ARG A 122 -18.16 -5.44 -3.58
CA ARG A 122 -17.66 -5.61 -4.95
C ARG A 122 -16.29 -4.97 -5.10
N MET A 123 -15.46 -5.49 -5.97
CA MET A 123 -14.24 -4.79 -6.36
C MET A 123 -14.61 -3.63 -7.28
N ALA A 124 -14.06 -2.45 -7.01
CA ALA A 124 -14.23 -1.27 -7.86
C ALA A 124 -12.91 -0.51 -7.92
N GLY A 125 -12.55 -0.01 -9.10
CA GLY A 125 -11.46 0.93 -9.24
C GLY A 125 -11.76 2.22 -8.47
N GLY A 126 -10.82 2.66 -7.64
CA GLY A 126 -10.95 3.87 -6.84
C GLY A 126 -9.60 4.54 -6.58
N GLY A 127 -9.63 5.85 -6.34
CA GLY A 127 -8.48 6.60 -5.88
C GLY A 127 -8.08 6.19 -4.47
N LEU A 128 -6.79 5.92 -4.29
CA LEU A 128 -6.14 5.72 -3.01
C LEU A 128 -4.99 6.71 -2.84
N SER A 129 -4.91 7.30 -1.67
CA SER A 129 -3.80 8.16 -1.26
C SER A 129 -3.21 7.63 0.02
N VAL A 130 -1.90 7.39 0.03
CA VAL A 130 -1.14 7.06 1.23
C VAL A 130 -0.29 8.25 1.62
N VAL A 131 -0.32 8.58 2.91
CA VAL A 131 0.53 9.60 3.53
C VAL A 131 1.43 8.94 4.55
N TRP A 132 2.74 9.03 4.35
CA TRP A 132 3.75 8.78 5.37
C TRP A 132 4.03 10.09 6.10
N SER A 133 3.46 10.23 7.29
CA SER A 133 3.58 11.42 8.11
C SER A 133 4.99 11.57 8.72
N PRO A 134 5.41 12.81 9.07
CA PRO A 134 6.67 13.07 9.76
C PRO A 134 6.86 12.31 11.09
N ASP A 135 5.76 11.89 11.72
CA ASP A 135 5.77 11.09 12.94
C ASP A 135 6.08 9.59 12.70
N GLY A 136 6.36 9.21 11.46
CA GLY A 136 6.72 7.85 11.08
C GLY A 136 5.53 6.93 10.83
N THR A 137 4.31 7.45 10.77
CA THR A 137 3.10 6.65 10.54
C THR A 137 2.59 6.75 9.11
N LEU A 138 2.01 5.65 8.60
CA LEU A 138 1.26 5.61 7.36
C LEU A 138 -0.23 5.69 7.61
N THR A 139 -0.90 6.50 6.81
CA THR A 139 -2.35 6.54 6.72
C THR A 139 -2.77 6.36 5.27
N LEU A 140 -3.71 5.45 5.01
CA LEU A 140 -4.30 5.22 3.70
C LEU A 140 -5.69 5.85 3.65
N SER A 141 -6.04 6.51 2.55
CA SER A 141 -7.36 7.12 2.37
C SER A 141 -7.93 6.89 0.97
N SER A 142 -9.25 6.85 0.87
CA SER A 142 -9.99 6.82 -0.40
C SER A 142 -11.06 7.91 -0.41
N PRO A 143 -10.88 8.99 -1.19
CA PRO A 143 -11.89 10.05 -1.27
C PRO A 143 -13.16 9.60 -2.00
N ASP A 144 -12.98 8.71 -2.99
CA ASP A 144 -14.00 8.35 -3.98
C ASP A 144 -14.85 7.13 -3.57
N VAL A 145 -14.33 6.27 -2.68
CA VAL A 145 -14.95 4.98 -2.38
C VAL A 145 -14.96 4.72 -0.86
N LEU A 146 -16.10 4.24 -0.35
CA LEU A 146 -16.17 3.67 0.99
C LEU A 146 -15.53 2.28 0.97
N LEU A 147 -14.35 2.20 1.59
CA LEU A 147 -13.58 0.98 1.73
C LEU A 147 -14.34 -0.02 2.63
N ALA A 148 -14.44 -1.26 2.18
CA ALA A 148 -15.04 -2.37 2.92
C ALA A 148 -13.95 -3.40 3.23
N TYR A 149 -13.42 -3.40 4.45
CA TYR A 149 -12.40 -4.33 4.92
C TYR A 149 -12.80 -5.00 6.23
#